data_AF-A0A3N1GUA8-F1
#
_entry.id   AF-A0A3N1GUA8-F1
#
_cell.length_a   1.000
_cell.length_b   1.000
_cell.length_c   1.000
_cell.angle_alpha   90.00
_cell.angle_beta   90.00
_cell.angle_gamma   90.00
#
_symmetry.space_group_name_H-M   'P 1'
#
loop_
_entity.id
_entity.type
_entity.pdbx_description
1 polymer ?
#
loop_
_entity_poly.entity_id
_entity_poly.type
_entity_poly.pdbx_seq_one_letter_code
_entity_poly.pdbx_strand_id
1 'polypeptide(L)' 'MQSPYLLDRHDPVQGDGIDVSLDVETSVITLAVHGTWGHRLQNAAHAAIHKSLTGHPAALILDL' A
#
# COMPACT_ATOMS: atom_id res chain seq x y z
N MET A 1 11.18 19.05 7.46
CA MET A 1 10.51 18.84 6.15
C MET A 1 9.70 17.56 6.27
N GLN A 2 8.38 17.64 6.10
CA GLN A 2 7.45 16.52 6.27
C GLN A 2 7.21 15.89 4.90
N SER A 3 7.45 14.57 4.76
CA SER A 3 7.40 13.89 3.47
C SER A 3 5.96 13.88 2.92
N PRO A 4 5.73 14.25 1.64
CA PRO A 4 4.40 14.32 1.03
C PRO A 4 3.75 12.93 0.82
N TYR A 5 4.48 11.85 1.13
CA TYR A 5 4.02 10.47 1.04
C TYR A 5 3.66 9.85 2.40
N LEU A 6 3.33 10.68 3.40
CA LEU A 6 2.59 10.21 4.58
C LEU A 6 1.17 9.80 4.14
N LEU A 7 1.10 8.68 3.41
CA LEU A 7 -0.08 7.85 3.32
C LEU A 7 -0.42 7.49 4.76
N ASP A 8 -1.63 7.83 5.19
CA ASP A 8 -2.15 7.52 6.51
C ASP A 8 -1.66 6.15 6.93
N ARG A 9 -0.85 6.10 7.99
CA ARG A 9 -0.51 4.86 8.67
C ARG A 9 -1.84 4.30 9.13
N HIS A 10 -2.39 3.35 8.39
CA HIS A 10 -3.52 2.56 8.85
C HIS A 10 -2.93 1.61 9.88
N ASP A 11 -2.79 2.12 11.11
CA ASP A 11 -2.31 1.37 12.26
C ASP A 11 -3.15 0.09 12.38
N PRO A 12 -2.56 -1.11 12.22
CA PRO A 12 -3.28 -2.37 12.20
C PRO A 12 -3.61 -2.78 13.64
N VAL A 13 -4.39 -1.97 14.34
CA VAL A 13 -4.94 -2.34 15.65
C VAL A 13 -6.02 -3.44 15.50
N GLN A 14 -6.31 -3.92 14.27
CA GLN A 14 -7.43 -4.84 13.99
C GLN A 14 -7.16 -5.96 12.96
N GLY A 15 -5.94 -6.48 12.82
CA GLY A 15 -5.67 -7.79 12.20
C GLY A 15 -5.80 -7.93 10.67
N ASP A 16 -6.62 -7.10 10.02
CA ASP A 16 -6.74 -7.00 8.56
C ASP A 16 -6.28 -5.61 8.10
N GLY A 17 -5.43 -5.51 7.08
CA GLY A 17 -4.85 -4.22 6.69
C GLY A 17 -3.91 -4.29 5.50
N ILE A 18 -3.39 -3.12 5.11
CA ILE A 18 -2.43 -2.97 4.02
C ILE A 18 -1.35 -2.00 4.45
N ASP A 19 -0.11 -2.45 4.44
CA ASP A 19 1.07 -1.62 4.62
C ASP A 19 1.66 -1.23 3.27
N VAL A 20 2.01 0.04 3.12
CA VAL A 20 2.57 0.59 1.87
C VAL A 20 3.97 1.12 2.15
N SER A 21 4.94 0.63 1.39
CA SER A 21 6.34 1.08 1.43
C SER A 21 6.79 1.54 0.04
N LEU A 22 7.57 2.62 0.00
CA LEU A 22 8.17 3.17 -1.23
C LEU A 22 9.69 3.18 -1.07
N ASP A 23 10.38 2.50 -1.97
CA ASP A 23 11.79 2.72 -2.23
C ASP A 23 11.92 3.87 -3.24
N VAL A 24 12.44 5.01 -2.77
CA VAL A 24 12.56 6.23 -3.58
C VAL A 24 13.69 6.12 -4.61
N GLU A 25 14.76 5.39 -4.31
CA GLU A 25 15.91 5.26 -5.20
C GLU A 25 15.55 4.40 -6.42
N THR A 26 14.83 3.30 -6.18
CA THR A 26 14.41 2.37 -7.24
C THR A 26 13.01 2.65 -7.79
N SER A 27 12.27 3.59 -7.19
CA SER A 27 10.86 3.86 -7.50
C SER A 27 9.98 2.60 -7.44
N VAL A 28 10.27 1.71 -6.48
CA VAL A 28 9.51 0.47 -6.25
C VAL A 28 8.53 0.70 -5.11
N ILE A 29 7.25 0.36 -5.35
CA ILE A 29 6.22 0.38 -4.29
C ILE A 29 5.93 -1.06 -3.87
N THR A 30 5.94 -1.32 -2.57
CA THR A 30 5.52 -2.59 -1.98
C THR A 30 4.22 -2.38 -1.21
N LEU A 31 3.22 -3.19 -1.51
CA LEU A 31 1.96 -3.28 -0.77
C LEU A 31 1.92 -4.64 -0.08
N ALA A 32 2.01 -4.66 1.25
CA ALA A 32 1.86 -5.86 2.04
C ALA A 32 0.43 -5.94 2.58
N VAL A 33 -0.29 -6.97 2.18
CA VAL A 33 -1.67 -7.22 2.57
C VAL A 33 -1.67 -8.21 3.74
N HIS A 34 -2.45 -7.91 4.77
CA HIS A 34 -2.54 -8.73 5.96
C HIS A 34 -3.99 -9.05 6.29
N GLY A 35 -4.22 -10.27 6.79
CA GLY A 35 -5.51 -10.69 7.33
C GLY A 35 -6.40 -11.48 6.37
N THR A 36 -7.69 -11.49 6.63
CA THR A 36 -8.65 -12.29 5.86
C THR A 36 -9.10 -11.57 4.60
N TRP A 37 -9.00 -12.24 3.45
CA TRP A 37 -9.45 -11.68 2.17
C TRP A 37 -10.98 -11.56 2.10
N GLY A 38 -11.48 -10.40 2.53
CA GLY A 38 -12.90 -10.01 2.45
C GLY A 38 -13.11 -8.75 1.61
N HIS A 39 -14.38 -8.42 1.36
CA HIS A 39 -14.77 -7.29 0.49
C HIS A 39 -14.16 -5.94 0.93
N ARG A 40 -14.00 -5.72 2.23
CA ARG A 40 -13.36 -4.51 2.77
C ARG A 40 -11.88 -4.44 2.40
N LEU A 41 -11.14 -5.53 2.61
CA LEU A 41 -9.71 -5.62 2.32
C LEU A 41 -9.44 -5.55 0.82
N GLN A 42 -10.29 -6.21 0.01
CA GLN A 42 -10.25 -6.13 -1.44
C GLN A 42 -10.39 -4.69 -1.95
N ASN A 43 -11.37 -3.93 -1.44
CA ASN A 43 -11.58 -2.55 -1.86
C ASN A 43 -10.42 -1.64 -1.44
N ALA A 44 -9.87 -1.84 -0.24
CA ALA A 44 -8.69 -1.11 0.21
C ALA A 44 -7.47 -1.44 -0.66
N ALA A 45 -7.26 -2.70 -1.02
CA ALA A 45 -6.15 -3.15 -1.87
C ALA A 45 -6.27 -2.58 -3.27
N HIS A 46 -7.47 -2.59 -3.85
CA HIS A 46 -7.73 -1.97 -5.14
C HIS A 46 -7.42 -0.47 -5.11
N ALA A 47 -7.91 0.26 -4.10
CA ALA A 47 -7.64 1.70 -3.98
C ALA A 47 -6.14 1.99 -3.83
N ALA A 48 -5.42 1.19 -3.04
CA ALA A 48 -3.98 1.31 -2.85
C ALA A 48 -3.21 1.03 -4.16
N ILE A 49 -3.53 -0.05 -4.87
CA ILE A 49 -2.92 -0.40 -6.16
C ILE A 49 -3.16 0.71 -7.18
N HIS A 50 -4.40 1.17 -7.32
CA HIS A 50 -4.73 2.22 -8.28
C HIS A 50 -3.95 3.50 -7.99
N LYS A 51 -3.91 3.93 -6.72
CA LYS A 51 -3.14 5.10 -6.29
C LYS A 51 -1.64 4.94 -6.58
N SER A 52 -1.07 3.78 -6.26
CA SER A 52 0.34 3.48 -6.53
C SER A 52 0.65 3.58 -8.01
N LEU A 53 -0.18 3.00 -8.89
CA LEU A 53 0.03 3.03 -10.34
C LEU A 53 -0.07 4.44 -10.94
N THR A 54 -0.91 5.33 -10.39
CA THR A 54 -0.97 6.73 -10.84
C THR A 54 0.33 7.51 -10.55
N GLY A 55 1.17 7.02 -9.63
CA GLY A 55 2.49 7.56 -9.36
C GLY A 55 3.57 7.11 -10.36
N HIS A 56 3.21 6.27 -11.34
CA HIS A 56 4.14 5.68 -12.33
C HIS A 56 5.40 5.04 -11.71
N PRO A 57 5.26 4.09 -10.78
CA PRO A 57 6.40 3.41 -10.19
C PRO A 57 7.11 2.54 -11.23
N ALA A 58 8.39 2.29 -11.02
CA ALA A 58 9.16 1.37 -11.84
C ALA A 58 8.67 -0.08 -11.65
N ALA A 59 8.28 -0.44 -10.41
CA ALA A 59 7.65 -1.71 -10.11
C ALA A 59 6.65 -1.60 -8.95
N LEU A 60 5.67 -2.49 -8.96
CA LEU A 60 4.73 -2.71 -7.87
C LEU A 60 4.88 -4.15 -7.38
N ILE A 61 5.22 -4.31 -6.10
CA ILE A 61 5.29 -5.60 -5.43
C ILE A 61 4.05 -5.75 -4.55
N LEU A 62 3.34 -6.86 -4.72
CA LEU A 62 2.21 -7.25 -3.88
C LEU A 62 2.66 -8.43 -3.04
N ASP A 63 2.72 -8.23 -1.72
CA ASP A 63 2.93 -9.28 -0.72
C ASP A 63 1.55 -9.62 -0.13
N LEU A 64 1.13 -10.89 -0.24
CA LEU A 64 -0.25 -11.35 0.00
C LEU A 64 -0.32 -12.38 1.13
#